data_AF-T1ASC0-F1
#
_entry.id   AF-T1ASC0-F1
#
_cell.length_a   1.000
_cell.length_b   1.000
_cell.length_c   1.000
_cell.angle_alpha   90.00
_cell.angle_beta   90.00
_cell.angle_gamma   90.00
#
_symmetry.space_group_name_H-M   'P 1'
#
loop_
_entity.id
_entity.type
_entity.pdbx_description
1 polymer ?
#
loop_
_entity_poly.entity_id
_entity_poly.type
_entity_poly.pdbx_seq_one_letter_code
_entity_poly.pdbx_strand_id
1 'polypeptide(L)'
;MRSADNLIWIDLEMTGLKPETDAILEIATLVTDKALNVLAEGPVIAVHQDETTLAGMDEWNQKQHGGSGLLARVRASRLDTAEAEARTLAFLMP
;
A
#
# COMPACT_ATOMS: atom_id res chain seq x y z
N MET A 1 -18.62 -4.65 -14.35
CA MET A 1 -19.90 -4.95 -13.65
C MET A 1 -19.54 -5.58 -12.30
N ARG A 2 -20.19 -5.16 -11.21
CA ARG A 2 -19.92 -5.72 -9.87
C ARG A 2 -20.54 -7.13 -9.78
N SER A 3 -19.78 -8.07 -9.23
CA SER A 3 -20.22 -9.44 -8.95
C SER A 3 -19.69 -9.86 -7.59
N ALA A 4 -20.44 -10.71 -6.86
CA ALA A 4 -19.97 -11.34 -5.64
C ALA A 4 -18.80 -12.31 -5.89
N ASP A 5 -18.62 -12.75 -7.14
CA ASP A 5 -17.50 -13.59 -7.59
C ASP A 5 -16.22 -12.77 -7.89
N ASN A 6 -16.26 -11.43 -7.82
CA ASN A 6 -15.07 -10.62 -8.08
C ASN A 6 -14.05 -10.80 -6.95
N LEU A 7 -12.77 -10.80 -7.32
CA LEU A 7 -11.65 -10.93 -6.39
C LEU A 7 -11.00 -9.57 -6.20
N ILE A 8 -10.75 -9.21 -4.94
CA ILE A 8 -9.98 -8.02 -4.57
C ILE A 8 -8.57 -8.47 -4.23
N TRP A 9 -7.60 -7.93 -4.95
CA TRP A 9 -6.18 -8.18 -4.72
C TRP A 9 -5.58 -6.96 -4.06
N ILE A 10 -4.80 -7.17 -3.01
CA ILE A 10 -4.13 -6.13 -2.24
C ILE A 10 -2.68 -6.55 -2.06
N ASP A 11 -1.78 -5.59 -2.24
CA ASP A 11 -0.37 -5.71 -1.91
C ASP A 11 0.03 -4.55 -0.99
N LEU A 12 0.87 -4.86 0.00
CA LEU A 12 1.34 -3.92 1.00
C LEU A 12 2.85 -4.02 1.13
N GLU A 13 3.49 -2.86 1.16
CA GLU A 13 4.88 -2.73 1.61
C GLU A 13 4.88 -2.11 3.00
N MET A 14 5.74 -2.61 3.89
CA MET A 14 5.80 -2.19 5.29
C MET A 14 7.23 -1.91 5.74
N THR A 15 7.38 -1.23 6.86
CA THR A 15 8.68 -1.02 7.52
C THR A 15 9.29 -2.30 8.09
N GLY A 16 8.47 -3.34 8.28
CA GLY A 16 8.89 -4.61 8.86
C GLY A 16 7.73 -5.60 9.01
N LEU A 17 7.85 -6.52 9.97
CA LEU A 17 6.95 -7.69 10.12
C LEU A 17 6.13 -7.68 11.43
N LYS A 18 6.26 -6.65 12.26
CA LYS A 18 5.61 -6.55 13.58
C LYS A 18 4.54 -5.46 13.57
N PRO A 19 3.25 -5.78 13.45
CA PRO A 19 2.18 -4.79 13.34
C PRO A 19 2.09 -3.79 14.50
N GLU A 20 2.63 -4.14 15.67
CA GLU A 20 2.63 -3.27 16.85
C GLU A 20 3.61 -2.10 16.73
N THR A 21 4.62 -2.21 15.87
CA THR A 21 5.70 -1.22 15.72
C THR A 21 5.93 -0.79 14.27
N ASP A 22 5.60 -1.64 13.31
CA ASP A 22 5.79 -1.41 11.90
C ASP A 22 4.56 -0.74 11.26
N ALA A 23 4.82 0.04 10.22
CA ALA A 23 3.83 0.84 9.53
C ALA A 23 3.77 0.49 8.04
N ILE A 24 2.62 0.76 7.42
CA ILE A 24 2.41 0.63 5.98
C ILE A 24 3.16 1.76 5.25
N LEU A 25 3.93 1.41 4.22
CA LEU A 25 4.66 2.30 3.33
C LEU A 25 3.99 2.45 1.97
N GLU A 26 3.36 1.39 1.47
CA GLU A 26 2.60 1.40 0.21
C GLU A 26 1.39 0.48 0.29
N ILE A 27 0.32 0.88 -0.39
CA ILE A 27 -0.83 0.02 -0.69
C ILE A 27 -1.19 0.13 -2.17
N ALA A 28 -1.41 -1.01 -2.81
CA ALA A 28 -1.99 -1.12 -4.13
C ALA A 28 -3.21 -2.04 -4.08
N THR A 29 -4.20 -1.78 -4.93
CA THR A 29 -5.42 -2.60 -5.02
C THR A 29 -5.82 -2.79 -6.47
N LEU A 30 -6.29 -3.98 -6.83
CA LEU A 30 -6.92 -4.24 -8.13
C LEU A 30 -8.07 -5.24 -7.98
N VAL A 31 -9.00 -5.23 -8.93
CA VAL A 31 -10.16 -6.13 -8.94
C VAL A 31 -10.12 -6.97 -10.21
N THR A 32 -10.30 -8.28 -10.06
CA THR A 32 -10.47 -9.21 -11.18
C THR A 32 -11.82 -9.92 -11.13
N ASP A 33 -12.23 -10.53 -12.24
CA ASP A 33 -13.24 -11.59 -12.20
C ASP A 33 -12.63 -12.91 -11.69
N LYS A 34 -13.47 -13.95 -11.55
CA LYS A 34 -13.03 -15.29 -11.14
C LYS A 34 -12.12 -16.01 -12.14
N ALA A 35 -12.04 -15.53 -13.38
CA ALA A 35 -11.14 -16.04 -14.40
C ALA A 35 -9.83 -15.23 -14.47
N LEU A 36 -9.60 -14.36 -13.48
CA LEU A 36 -8.41 -13.51 -13.34
C LEU A 36 -8.28 -12.42 -14.42
N ASN A 37 -9.37 -12.10 -15.13
CA ASN A 37 -9.38 -10.93 -16.01
C ASN A 37 -9.46 -9.67 -15.16
N VAL A 38 -8.56 -8.71 -15.40
CA VAL A 38 -8.57 -7.42 -14.70
C VAL A 38 -9.84 -6.65 -15.07
N LEU A 39 -10.61 -6.27 -14.04
CA LEU A 39 -11.83 -5.47 -14.18
C LEU A 39 -11.59 -4.00 -13.86
N ALA A 40 -10.71 -3.72 -12.88
CA ALA A 40 -10.35 -2.36 -12.49
C ALA A 40 -9.01 -2.35 -11.73
N GLU A 41 -8.24 -1.29 -11.96
CA GLU A 41 -7.04 -0.96 -11.18
C GLU A 41 -7.40 0.14 -10.18
N GLY A 42 -7.07 -0.10 -8.91
CA GLY A 42 -7.25 0.86 -7.83
C GLY A 42 -6.06 1.80 -7.69
N PRO A 43 -6.06 2.66 -6.67
CA PRO A 43 -4.96 3.57 -6.44
C PRO A 43 -3.71 2.80 -5.98
N VAL A 44 -2.54 3.35 -6.33
CA VAL A 44 -1.23 2.93 -5.80
C VAL A 44 -0.71 4.08 -4.95
N ILE A 45 -0.68 3.87 -3.63
CA ILE A 45 -0.51 4.95 -2.65
C ILE A 45 0.74 4.68 -1.83
N ALA A 46 1.75 5.55 -1.96
CA ALA A 46 2.81 5.64 -0.96
C ALA A 46 2.26 6.38 0.26
N VAL A 47 2.33 5.75 1.43
CA VAL A 47 1.81 6.28 2.70
C VAL A 47 2.95 6.98 3.43
N HIS A 48 2.72 8.23 3.83
CA HIS A 48 3.71 9.02 4.55
C HIS A 48 4.03 8.39 5.92
N GLN A 49 5.32 8.28 6.22
CA GLN A 49 5.84 7.93 7.55
C GLN A 49 6.95 8.91 7.92
N ASP A 50 7.07 9.22 9.21
CA ASP A 50 8.11 10.11 9.70
C ASP A 50 9.51 9.48 9.65
N GLU A 51 10.56 10.31 9.70
CA GLU A 51 11.94 9.82 9.64
C GLU A 51 12.32 8.91 10.82
N THR A 52 11.63 9.00 11.97
CA THR A 52 11.91 8.12 13.13
C THR A 52 11.47 6.70 12.82
N THR A 53 10.28 6.57 12.25
CA THR A 53 9.68 5.31 11.79
C THR A 53 10.52 4.70 10.69
N LEU A 54 10.92 5.49 9.69
CA LEU A 54 11.77 5.02 8.59
C LEU A 54 13.17 4.60 9.07
N ALA A 55 13.76 5.32 10.01
CA ALA A 55 15.06 4.96 10.59
C ALA A 55 15.00 3.69 11.47
N GLY A 56 13.81 3.31 11.95
CA GLY A 56 13.58 2.12 12.76
C GLY A 56 13.58 0.80 11.96
N MET A 57 13.53 0.86 10.63
CA MET A 57 13.61 -0.31 9.76
C MET A 57 14.97 -1.03 9.88
N ASP A 58 14.97 -2.35 9.71
CA ASP A 58 16.22 -3.10 9.59
C ASP A 58 16.98 -2.81 8.28
N GLU A 59 18.22 -3.30 8.20
CA GLU A 59 19.08 -3.07 7.02
C GLU A 59 18.48 -3.62 5.72
N TRP A 60 17.72 -4.72 5.80
CA TRP A 60 17.13 -5.33 4.62
C TRP A 60 16.03 -4.44 4.06
N ASN A 61 15.10 -3.98 4.90
CA ASN A 61 14.00 -3.09 4.52
C ASN A 61 14.53 -1.76 4.00
N GLN A 62 15.51 -1.15 4.68
CA GLN A 62 16.14 0.08 4.20
C GLN A 62 16.77 -0.07 2.81
N LYS A 63 17.44 -1.21 2.56
CA LYS A 63 18.07 -1.48 1.26
C LYS A 63 17.04 -1.74 0.16
N GLN A 64 16.03 -2.58 0.41
CA GLN A 64 15.03 -2.90 -0.61
C GLN A 64 14.19 -1.67 -0.96
N HIS A 65 13.61 -1.01 0.04
CA HIS A 65 12.74 0.15 -0.17
C HIS A 65 13.52 1.37 -0.67
N GLY A 66 14.79 1.50 -0.29
CA GLY A 66 15.69 2.51 -0.83
C GLY A 66 16.03 2.24 -2.30
N GLY A 67 16.34 0.99 -2.64
CA GLY A 67 16.69 0.56 -3.99
C GLY A 67 15.53 0.63 -4.98
N SER A 68 14.29 0.39 -4.53
CA SER A 68 13.07 0.54 -5.35
C SER A 68 12.65 2.00 -5.53
N GLY A 69 13.18 2.92 -4.71
CA GLY A 69 12.75 4.32 -4.67
C GLY A 69 11.50 4.56 -3.81
N LEU A 70 10.94 3.52 -3.16
CA LEU A 70 9.77 3.65 -2.30
C LEU A 70 10.00 4.65 -1.16
N LEU A 71 11.17 4.64 -0.51
CA LEU A 71 11.43 5.59 0.58
C LEU A 71 11.40 7.05 0.13
N ALA A 72 11.79 7.35 -1.11
CA ALA A 72 11.68 8.69 -1.66
C ALA A 72 10.21 9.09 -1.89
N ARG A 73 9.38 8.15 -2.38
CA ARG A 73 7.93 8.35 -2.55
C ARG A 73 7.22 8.55 -1.22
N VAL A 74 7.56 7.76 -0.20
CA VAL A 74 7.01 7.88 1.17
C VAL A 74 7.34 9.25 1.76
N ARG A 75 8.60 9.70 1.67
CA ARG A 75 9.02 11.02 2.16
C ARG A 75 8.33 12.17 1.43
N ALA A 76 8.09 12.03 0.13
CA ALA A 76 7.39 13.03 -0.67
C ALA A 76 5.86 12.99 -0.51
N SER A 77 5.32 11.89 0.03
CA SER A 77 3.88 11.71 0.20
C SER A 77 3.32 12.66 1.25
N ARG A 78 2.07 13.05 1.04
CA ARG A 78 1.26 13.84 1.97
C ARG A 78 0.03 13.06 2.46
N LEU A 79 -0.07 11.79 2.08
CA LEU A 79 -1.21 10.93 2.40
C LEU A 79 -0.82 10.10 3.62
N ASP A 80 -1.57 10.24 4.70
CA ASP A 80 -1.44 9.37 5.86
C ASP A 80 -2.22 8.07 5.66
N THR A 81 -2.14 7.18 6.65
CA THR A 81 -2.82 5.88 6.62
C THR A 81 -4.34 6.02 6.48
N ALA A 82 -4.94 7.02 7.14
CA ALA A 82 -6.39 7.21 7.12
C ALA A 82 -6.88 7.66 5.73
N GLU A 83 -6.14 8.56 5.07
CA GLU A 83 -6.44 8.98 3.70
C GLU A 83 -6.20 7.84 2.69
N ALA A 84 -5.16 7.02 2.88
CA ALA A 84 -4.93 5.83 2.07
C ALA A 84 -6.06 4.80 2.20
N GLU A 85 -6.53 4.55 3.43
CA GLU A 85 -7.70 3.72 3.73
C GLU A 85 -8.94 4.26 3.04
N ALA A 86 -9.26 5.54 3.23
CA ALA A 86 -10.45 6.17 2.66
C ALA A 86 -10.49 6.05 1.13
N ARG A 87 -9.36 6.26 0.45
CA ARG A 87 -9.26 6.12 -1.02
C ARG A 87 -9.41 4.68 -1.48
N THR A 88 -8.81 3.74 -0.75
CA THR A 88 -8.91 2.30 -1.05
C THR A 88 -10.36 1.83 -0.89
N LEU A 89 -11.01 2.21 0.21
CA LEU A 89 -12.43 1.92 0.43
C LEU A 89 -13.31 2.58 -0.61
N ALA A 90 -13.08 3.85 -0.96
CA ALA A 90 -13.84 4.54 -1.99
C ALA A 90 -13.76 3.86 -3.37
N PHE A 91 -12.60 3.26 -3.69
CA PHE A 91 -12.46 2.44 -4.90
C PHE A 91 -13.27 1.13 -4.85
N LEU A 92 -13.31 0.47 -3.69
CA LEU A 92 -14.00 -0.81 -3.52
C LEU A 92 -15.52 -0.66 -3.30
N MET A 93 -15.95 0.46 -2.74
CA MET A 93 -17.35 0.75 -2.42
C MET A 93 -18.19 1.15 -3.64
N PRO A 94 -19.52 0.87 -3.65
CA PRO A 94 -20.49 1.09 -4.75
C PRO A 94 -20.30 2.31 -5.64
#